data_AF-A0A372BZD5-F1
#
_entry.id   AF-A0A372BZD5-F1
#
_cell.length_a   1.000
_cell.length_b   1.000
_cell.length_c   1.000
_cell.angle_alpha   90.00
_cell.angle_beta   90.00
_cell.angle_gamma   90.00
#
_symmetry.space_group_name_H-M   'P 1'
#
loop_
_entity.id
_entity.type
_entity.pdbx_description
1 polymer ?
#
loop_
_entity_poly.entity_id
_entity_poly.type
_entity_poly.pdbx_seq_one_letter_code
_entity_poly.pdbx_strand_id
1 'polypeptide(L)'
;MENTVKKTICILSVAFLAIGCGTDEQPPPEETTQAAQEESADDQREIVRRDERQQEEEPESLRDRDADPEKKIPRIDGSADEEGYGLTMVVDGSSPEAFQESLELIAMDTSKDQYRQLDSALRFLGTYDTAAWKGLPNLYKTLDGMTGEEIIERAANMREERSN
;
A
#
# COMPACT_ATOMS: atom_id res chain seq x y z
N MET A 1 -28.96 -0.37 34.91
CA MET A 1 -28.45 0.84 35.58
C MET A 1 -27.22 0.39 36.35
N GLU A 2 -25.98 0.81 36.14
CA GLU A 2 -25.37 1.88 35.35
C GLU A 2 -23.91 1.48 35.06
N ASN A 3 -23.40 1.92 33.92
CA ASN A 3 -22.03 1.73 33.45
C ASN A 3 -21.07 2.66 34.19
N THR A 4 -19.79 2.30 34.36
CA THR A 4 -18.75 3.34 34.46
C THR A 4 -17.41 2.87 33.89
N VAL A 5 -17.17 3.25 32.63
CA VAL A 5 -15.89 3.24 31.94
C VAL A 5 -15.20 4.59 32.21
N LYS A 6 -13.92 4.59 32.57
CA LYS A 6 -13.08 5.80 32.55
C LYS A 6 -11.89 5.56 31.61
N LYS A 7 -12.00 6.09 30.40
CA LYS A 7 -10.92 6.21 29.41
C LYS A 7 -10.30 7.60 29.56
N THR A 8 -8.99 7.68 29.68
CA THR A 8 -8.22 8.94 29.65
C THR A 8 -7.25 8.86 28.48
N ILE A 9 -7.48 9.67 27.45
CA ILE A 9 -6.63 9.84 26.27
C ILE A 9 -6.16 11.31 26.30
N CYS A 10 -4.85 11.54 26.22
CA CYS A 10 -4.25 12.86 26.02
C CYS A 10 -3.52 12.89 24.67
N ILE A 11 -3.90 13.84 23.82
CA ILE A 11 -3.32 14.17 22.51
C ILE A 11 -2.60 15.52 22.65
N LEU A 12 -1.39 15.65 22.11
CA LEU A 12 -0.64 16.90 21.91
C LEU A 12 0.44 16.66 20.84
N SER A 13 0.82 17.54 19.90
CA SER A 13 0.29 18.75 19.26
C SER A 13 1.25 19.04 18.09
N VAL A 14 0.74 19.53 16.96
CA VAL A 14 1.50 19.92 15.74
C VAL A 14 1.87 21.40 15.79
N ALA A 15 3.06 21.79 15.29
CA ALA A 15 3.41 23.19 15.03
C ALA A 15 4.14 23.36 13.68
N PHE A 16 3.84 24.48 13.02
CA PHE A 16 4.08 24.86 11.62
C PHE A 16 4.78 26.25 11.55
N LEU A 17 5.28 26.64 10.36
CA LEU A 17 5.73 27.98 9.86
C LEU A 17 7.25 28.26 9.94
N ALA A 18 7.91 28.97 8.99
CA ALA A 18 7.49 30.10 8.15
C ALA A 18 8.34 30.30 6.85
N ILE A 19 7.86 31.23 6.01
CA ILE A 19 8.22 31.63 4.63
C ILE A 19 9.21 32.82 4.61
N GLY A 20 10.01 32.99 3.54
CA GLY A 20 10.71 34.26 3.23
C GLY A 20 10.98 34.47 1.73
N CYS A 21 10.31 35.47 1.13
CA CYS A 21 10.51 36.01 -0.22
C CYS A 21 11.23 37.38 -0.16
N GLY A 22 12.05 37.71 -1.15
CA GLY A 22 12.58 39.06 -1.35
C GLY A 22 13.34 39.21 -2.67
N THR A 23 12.70 39.88 -3.63
CA THR A 23 13.19 40.30 -4.96
C THR A 23 13.23 41.84 -4.97
N ASP A 24 14.27 42.47 -5.52
CA ASP A 24 14.24 43.37 -6.71
C ASP A 24 15.40 44.38 -6.79
N GLU A 25 15.73 44.73 -8.04
CA GLU A 25 16.29 45.98 -8.59
C GLU A 25 17.82 46.19 -8.85
N GLN A 26 18.09 46.71 -10.05
CA GLN A 26 19.32 46.75 -10.89
C GLN A 26 19.63 48.24 -11.30
N PRO A 27 20.52 48.56 -12.29
CA PRO A 27 21.99 48.90 -12.37
C PRO A 27 22.25 50.44 -12.63
N PRO A 28 23.22 50.98 -13.47
CA PRO A 28 24.54 50.58 -14.09
C PRO A 28 25.63 51.72 -13.92
N PRO A 29 26.68 51.99 -14.76
CA PRO A 29 27.39 51.26 -15.85
C PRO A 29 28.97 51.31 -15.85
N GLU A 30 29.55 50.53 -16.79
CA GLU A 30 30.75 50.76 -17.65
C GLU A 30 32.23 50.45 -17.24
N GLU A 31 32.75 49.43 -17.95
CA GLU A 31 34.09 49.15 -18.57
C GLU A 31 35.41 49.70 -18.00
N THR A 32 36.40 48.81 -17.75
CA THR A 32 37.69 48.68 -18.49
C THR A 32 38.64 47.64 -17.87
N THR A 33 38.95 46.62 -18.66
CA THR A 33 40.09 45.68 -18.82
C THR A 33 41.28 45.56 -17.81
N GLN A 34 41.62 44.28 -17.54
CA GLN A 34 42.96 43.62 -17.43
C GLN A 34 43.63 43.33 -16.05
N ALA A 35 43.67 42.01 -15.77
CA ALA A 35 44.80 41.16 -15.32
C ALA A 35 45.48 41.40 -13.95
N ALA A 36 45.27 40.46 -13.01
CA ALA A 36 46.24 39.42 -12.57
C ALA A 36 45.87 38.85 -11.19
N GLN A 37 45.81 37.51 -11.08
CA GLN A 37 46.21 36.61 -9.96
C GLN A 37 45.76 36.94 -8.52
N GLU A 38 45.31 36.05 -7.63
CA GLU A 38 45.13 34.61 -7.42
C GLU A 38 43.93 34.55 -6.42
N GLU A 39 43.08 33.54 -6.28
CA GLU A 39 43.34 32.24 -5.66
C GLU A 39 41.95 31.64 -5.37
N SER A 40 41.86 30.31 -5.39
CA SER A 40 40.86 29.50 -4.68
C SER A 40 39.38 29.67 -5.04
N ALA A 41 38.88 28.73 -5.86
CA ALA A 41 37.92 27.72 -5.44
C ALA A 41 37.21 27.16 -6.68
N ASP A 42 37.83 26.12 -7.23
CA ASP A 42 37.19 24.86 -7.60
C ASP A 42 35.65 24.86 -7.49
N ASP A 43 34.95 25.38 -8.50
CA ASP A 43 33.51 25.11 -8.71
C ASP A 43 33.39 23.75 -9.43
N GLN A 44 33.96 22.71 -8.82
CA GLN A 44 33.46 21.38 -9.04
C GLN A 44 32.10 21.34 -8.35
N ARG A 45 31.05 21.55 -9.15
CA ARG A 45 29.72 21.09 -8.81
C ARG A 45 29.81 19.60 -8.57
N GLU A 46 30.09 19.24 -7.33
CA GLU A 46 29.77 17.95 -6.78
C GLU A 46 28.25 17.86 -6.85
N ILE A 47 27.78 17.35 -7.99
CA ILE A 47 26.52 16.64 -8.04
C ILE A 47 26.70 15.58 -6.97
N VAL A 48 26.17 15.85 -5.77
CA VAL A 48 25.92 14.84 -4.76
C VAL A 48 25.00 13.85 -5.46
N ARG A 49 25.63 12.89 -6.12
CA ARG A 49 24.99 11.65 -6.52
C ARG A 49 24.38 11.20 -5.21
N ARG A 50 23.05 11.08 -5.23
CA ARG A 50 22.29 10.31 -4.26
C ARG A 50 22.86 8.89 -4.34
N ASP A 51 24.00 8.70 -3.70
CA ASP A 51 24.56 7.40 -3.45
C ASP A 51 23.51 6.71 -2.59
N GLU A 52 22.98 5.65 -3.19
CA GLU A 52 22.60 4.48 -2.44
C GLU A 52 21.50 4.74 -1.40
N ARG A 53 20.32 5.14 -1.90
CA ARG A 53 19.14 4.44 -1.44
C ARG A 53 19.23 3.01 -2.00
N GLN A 54 20.13 2.20 -1.44
CA GLN A 54 19.98 0.76 -1.40
C GLN A 54 18.68 0.52 -0.61
N GLN A 55 17.57 0.68 -1.32
CA GLN A 55 16.37 -0.07 -1.03
C GLN A 55 16.84 -1.51 -1.26
N GLU A 56 17.26 -2.15 -0.18
CA GLU A 56 17.24 -3.60 -0.11
C GLU A 56 15.82 -3.97 -0.58
N GLU A 57 15.74 -4.46 -1.81
CA GLU A 57 14.55 -5.06 -2.41
C GLU A 57 14.29 -6.35 -1.65
N GLU A 58 13.97 -6.21 -0.37
CA GLU A 58 13.25 -7.22 0.35
C GLU A 58 12.00 -7.47 -0.49
N PRO A 59 11.77 -8.72 -0.93
CA PRO A 59 10.66 -9.01 -1.82
C PRO A 59 9.38 -8.49 -1.14
N GLU A 60 8.60 -7.66 -1.85
CA GLU A 60 7.41 -7.02 -1.26
C GLU A 60 6.45 -8.02 -0.60
N SER A 61 6.50 -9.29 -1.02
CA SER A 61 5.73 -10.38 -0.44
C SER A 61 6.07 -10.69 1.03
N LEU A 62 7.29 -10.41 1.50
CA LEU A 62 7.67 -10.65 2.89
C LEU A 62 7.26 -9.51 3.83
N ARG A 63 7.14 -8.27 3.32
CA ARG A 63 6.85 -7.09 4.15
C ARG A 63 5.40 -6.99 4.61
N ASP A 64 4.48 -7.61 3.87
CA ASP A 64 3.04 -7.50 4.13
C ASP A 64 2.43 -8.77 4.75
N ARG A 65 3.22 -9.83 4.96
CA ARG A 65 2.76 -11.07 5.62
C ARG A 65 2.46 -10.86 7.11
N ASP A 66 3.15 -9.91 7.75
CA ASP A 66 2.93 -9.50 9.14
C ASP A 66 1.93 -8.33 9.26
N ALA A 67 1.26 -7.95 8.17
CA ALA A 67 0.26 -6.89 8.21
C ALA A 67 -0.96 -7.33 9.03
N ASP A 68 -1.46 -6.44 9.87
CA ASP A 68 -2.69 -6.64 10.64
C ASP A 68 -3.88 -6.91 9.69
N PRO A 69 -4.46 -8.13 9.70
CA PRO A 69 -5.51 -8.53 8.77
C PRO A 69 -6.82 -7.77 8.99
N GLU A 70 -7.02 -7.13 10.15
CA GLU A 70 -8.15 -6.23 10.39
C GLU A 70 -8.07 -4.94 9.57
N LYS A 71 -6.85 -4.53 9.20
CA LYS A 71 -6.55 -3.24 8.58
C LYS A 71 -6.19 -3.34 7.11
N LYS A 72 -5.64 -4.47 6.68
CA LYS A 72 -5.22 -4.70 5.30
C LYS A 72 -5.56 -6.11 4.86
N ILE A 73 -5.85 -6.25 3.57
CA ILE A 73 -5.94 -7.56 2.92
C ILE A 73 -4.52 -8.15 2.89
N PRO A 74 -4.31 -9.37 3.39
CA PRO A 74 -3.01 -10.04 3.35
C PRO A 74 -2.49 -10.16 1.92
N ARG A 75 -1.18 -9.97 1.73
CA ARG A 75 -0.53 -10.23 0.44
C ARG A 75 0.17 -11.56 0.50
N ILE A 76 -0.33 -12.51 -0.29
CA ILE A 76 0.22 -13.86 -0.39
C ILE A 76 0.48 -14.13 -1.88
N ASP A 77 1.48 -14.94 -2.18
CA ASP A 77 1.74 -15.44 -3.53
C ASP A 77 1.33 -16.92 -3.59
N GLY A 78 0.72 -17.34 -4.69
CA GLY A 78 0.48 -18.76 -4.97
C GLY A 78 1.82 -19.50 -5.05
N SER A 79 1.90 -20.69 -4.45
CA SER A 79 3.13 -21.48 -4.33
C SER A 79 3.15 -22.76 -5.15
N ALA A 80 2.06 -23.11 -5.84
CA ALA A 80 2.06 -24.28 -6.71
C ALA A 80 2.79 -23.99 -8.02
N ASP A 81 3.55 -24.98 -8.51
CA ASP A 81 4.29 -24.89 -9.77
C ASP A 81 3.35 -24.91 -11.00
N GLU A 82 2.22 -25.61 -10.88
CA GLU A 82 1.21 -25.77 -11.92
C GLU A 82 -0.15 -25.24 -11.42
N GLU A 83 -1.11 -25.08 -12.34
CA GLU A 83 -2.48 -24.73 -11.98
C GLU A 83 -3.10 -25.82 -11.10
N GLY A 84 -3.48 -25.42 -9.89
CA GLY A 84 -4.08 -26.31 -8.88
C GLY A 84 -5.55 -26.01 -8.64
N TYR A 85 -6.12 -26.66 -7.63
CA TYR A 85 -7.53 -26.57 -7.27
C TYR A 85 -7.78 -25.63 -6.09
N GLY A 86 -6.78 -24.90 -5.61
CA GLY A 86 -6.94 -24.08 -4.41
C GLY A 86 -8.03 -23.01 -4.54
N LEU A 87 -8.32 -22.48 -5.73
CA LEU A 87 -9.45 -21.54 -5.93
C LEU A 87 -10.83 -22.16 -5.66
N THR A 88 -10.96 -23.49 -5.70
CA THR A 88 -12.21 -24.21 -5.37
C THR A 88 -12.43 -24.34 -3.86
N MET A 89 -11.42 -24.04 -3.05
CA MET A 89 -11.56 -24.09 -1.60
C MET A 89 -12.34 -22.89 -1.08
N VAL A 90 -13.06 -23.12 0.01
CA VAL A 90 -13.88 -22.13 0.69
C VAL A 90 -13.02 -21.23 1.56
N VAL A 91 -13.31 -19.93 1.50
CA VAL A 91 -12.73 -18.92 2.38
C VAL A 91 -13.52 -18.83 3.68
N ASP A 92 -12.81 -18.81 4.80
CA ASP A 92 -13.39 -18.62 6.14
C ASP A 92 -13.33 -17.14 6.52
N GLY A 93 -14.49 -16.47 6.48
CA GLY A 93 -14.61 -15.05 6.80
C GLY A 93 -15.04 -14.78 8.25
N SER A 94 -15.03 -15.80 9.12
CA SER A 94 -15.53 -15.69 10.49
C SER A 94 -14.68 -14.77 11.38
N SER A 95 -13.38 -14.68 11.10
CA SER A 95 -12.45 -13.72 11.69
C SER A 95 -11.36 -13.29 10.67
N PRO A 96 -10.68 -12.15 10.89
CA PRO A 96 -9.54 -11.72 10.07
C PRO A 96 -8.43 -12.78 9.98
N GLU A 97 -8.16 -13.49 11.07
CA GLU A 97 -7.14 -14.52 11.14
C GLU A 97 -7.55 -15.78 10.37
N ALA A 98 -8.81 -16.22 10.52
CA ALA A 98 -9.34 -17.35 9.76
C ALA A 98 -9.37 -17.05 8.24
N PHE A 99 -9.65 -15.80 7.89
CA PHE A 99 -9.59 -15.33 6.51
C PHE A 99 -8.17 -15.41 5.95
N GLN A 100 -7.18 -14.92 6.71
CA GLN A 100 -5.78 -15.06 6.31
C GLN A 100 -5.37 -16.54 6.18
N GLU A 101 -5.69 -17.38 7.16
CA GLU A 101 -5.34 -18.81 7.14
C GLU A 101 -5.95 -19.53 5.93
N SER A 102 -7.23 -19.30 5.63
CA SER A 102 -7.87 -19.88 4.45
C SER A 102 -7.23 -19.40 3.15
N LEU A 103 -6.83 -18.12 3.06
CA LEU A 103 -6.07 -17.60 1.92
C LEU A 103 -4.68 -18.23 1.78
N GLU A 104 -4.00 -18.52 2.89
CA GLU A 104 -2.71 -19.22 2.87
C GLU A 104 -2.87 -20.66 2.36
N LEU A 105 -3.92 -21.37 2.79
CA LEU A 105 -4.24 -22.71 2.28
C LEU A 105 -4.54 -22.65 0.77
N ILE A 106 -5.31 -21.66 0.31
CA ILE A 106 -5.60 -21.45 -1.13
C ILE A 106 -4.31 -21.21 -1.90
N ALA A 107 -3.42 -20.37 -1.38
CA ALA A 107 -2.14 -20.08 -2.00
C ALA A 107 -1.26 -21.33 -2.15
N MET A 108 -1.32 -22.27 -1.19
CA MET A 108 -0.55 -23.51 -1.24
C MET A 108 -0.88 -24.37 -2.46
N ASP A 109 -2.14 -24.38 -2.89
CA ASP A 109 -2.65 -25.20 -4.01
C ASP A 109 -3.08 -24.36 -5.23
N THR A 110 -2.56 -23.15 -5.37
CA THR A 110 -2.76 -22.32 -6.56
C THR A 110 -1.46 -21.89 -7.17
N SER A 111 -1.45 -21.83 -8.50
CA SER A 111 -0.35 -21.18 -9.22
C SER A 111 -0.33 -19.68 -8.91
N LYS A 112 0.83 -19.07 -9.14
CA LYS A 112 0.98 -17.62 -8.96
C LYS A 112 -0.04 -16.80 -9.75
N ASP A 113 -0.37 -17.22 -10.97
CA ASP A 113 -1.32 -16.50 -11.83
C ASP A 113 -2.78 -16.69 -11.41
N GLN A 114 -3.14 -17.86 -10.91
CA GLN A 114 -4.45 -18.08 -10.28
C GLN A 114 -4.61 -17.21 -9.02
N TYR A 115 -3.61 -17.21 -8.14
CA TYR A 115 -3.70 -16.44 -6.90
C TYR A 115 -3.72 -14.92 -7.16
N ARG A 116 -2.97 -14.43 -8.15
CA ARG A 116 -3.04 -13.01 -8.58
C ARG A 116 -4.44 -12.57 -8.99
N GLN A 117 -5.23 -13.45 -9.60
CA GLN A 117 -6.62 -13.13 -9.96
C GLN A 117 -7.47 -12.95 -8.71
N LEU A 118 -7.30 -13.85 -7.72
CA LEU A 118 -7.96 -13.74 -6.42
C LEU A 118 -7.53 -12.47 -5.65
N ASP A 119 -6.23 -12.18 -5.55
CA ASP A 119 -5.73 -10.96 -4.90
C ASP A 119 -6.29 -9.69 -5.55
N SER A 120 -6.33 -9.63 -6.88
CA SER A 120 -6.93 -8.51 -7.62
C SER A 120 -8.43 -8.35 -7.34
N ALA A 121 -9.16 -9.47 -7.26
CA ALA A 121 -10.59 -9.48 -6.91
C ALA A 121 -10.81 -8.96 -5.48
N LEU A 122 -10.06 -9.48 -4.50
CA LEU A 122 -10.13 -9.07 -3.10
C LEU A 122 -9.85 -7.58 -2.92
N ARG A 123 -8.79 -7.06 -3.56
CA ARG A 123 -8.46 -5.62 -3.49
C ARG A 123 -9.52 -4.74 -4.12
N PHE A 124 -10.10 -5.20 -5.24
CA PHE A 124 -11.21 -4.50 -5.87
C PHE A 124 -12.41 -4.44 -4.93
N LEU A 125 -12.82 -5.57 -4.35
CA LEU A 125 -13.93 -5.63 -3.40
C LEU A 125 -13.64 -4.80 -2.14
N GLY A 126 -12.42 -4.85 -1.61
CA GLY A 126 -12.01 -4.02 -0.46
C GLY A 126 -12.07 -2.52 -0.72
N THR A 127 -12.00 -2.11 -1.99
CA THR A 127 -12.12 -0.71 -2.38
C THR A 127 -13.56 -0.31 -2.68
N TYR A 128 -14.32 -1.18 -3.35
CA TYR A 128 -15.59 -0.81 -3.98
C TYR A 128 -16.83 -1.45 -3.37
N ASP A 129 -16.70 -2.54 -2.61
CA ASP A 129 -17.83 -3.16 -1.90
C ASP A 129 -18.22 -2.28 -0.70
N THR A 130 -19.51 -1.95 -0.61
CA THR A 130 -20.06 -1.15 0.49
C THR A 130 -19.87 -1.79 1.86
N ALA A 131 -19.74 -3.12 1.94
CA ALA A 131 -19.42 -3.82 3.17
C ALA A 131 -18.04 -3.43 3.70
N ALA A 132 -17.06 -3.26 2.81
CA ALA A 132 -15.69 -2.88 3.17
C ALA A 132 -15.60 -1.46 3.75
N TRP A 133 -16.55 -0.57 3.43
CA TRP A 133 -16.57 0.80 3.97
C TRP A 133 -16.83 0.86 5.48
N LYS A 134 -17.41 -0.20 6.04
CA LYS A 134 -17.56 -0.37 7.49
C LYS A 134 -16.32 -1.04 8.13
N GLY A 135 -15.28 -1.32 7.35
CA GLY A 135 -14.06 -2.02 7.74
C GLY A 135 -13.93 -3.40 7.06
N LEU A 136 -12.70 -3.87 6.91
CA LEU A 136 -12.38 -5.16 6.28
C LEU A 136 -13.04 -6.37 6.98
N PRO A 137 -13.21 -6.42 8.31
CA PRO A 137 -13.92 -7.55 8.92
C PRO A 137 -15.36 -7.71 8.43
N ASN A 138 -16.02 -6.64 7.96
CA ASN A 138 -17.34 -6.75 7.35
C ASN A 138 -17.26 -7.29 5.93
N LEU A 139 -16.21 -6.94 5.16
CA LEU A 139 -15.96 -7.57 3.87
C LEU A 139 -15.74 -9.07 4.05
N TYR A 140 -14.89 -9.49 4.98
CA TYR A 140 -14.59 -10.92 5.20
C TYR A 140 -15.86 -11.71 5.50
N LYS A 141 -16.75 -11.19 6.37
CA LYS A 141 -18.06 -11.80 6.62
C LYS A 141 -18.97 -11.92 5.39
N THR A 142 -18.84 -11.03 4.41
CA THR A 142 -19.61 -11.14 3.15
C THR A 142 -19.02 -12.12 2.15
N LEU A 143 -17.75 -12.49 2.32
CA LEU A 143 -17.05 -13.49 1.52
C LEU A 143 -16.99 -14.85 2.22
N ASP A 144 -17.41 -14.92 3.49
CA ASP A 144 -17.48 -16.15 4.27
C ASP A 144 -18.32 -17.21 3.57
N GLY A 145 -17.75 -18.39 3.40
CA GLY A 145 -18.41 -19.50 2.70
C GLY A 145 -18.28 -19.45 1.17
N MET A 146 -17.68 -18.40 0.59
CA MET A 146 -17.42 -18.34 -0.87
C MET A 146 -16.11 -19.05 -1.21
N THR A 147 -16.06 -19.67 -2.39
CA THR A 147 -14.80 -20.14 -2.97
C THR A 147 -13.98 -18.99 -3.56
N GLY A 148 -12.69 -19.21 -3.79
CA GLY A 148 -11.86 -18.24 -4.51
C GLY A 148 -12.41 -17.89 -5.90
N GLU A 149 -12.97 -18.86 -6.62
CA GLU A 149 -13.64 -18.66 -7.91
C GLU A 149 -14.87 -17.74 -7.80
N GLU A 150 -15.72 -17.98 -6.80
CA GLU A 150 -16.93 -17.17 -6.57
C GLU A 150 -16.58 -15.73 -6.18
N ILE A 151 -15.49 -15.52 -5.43
CA ILE A 151 -14.99 -14.18 -5.09
C ILE A 151 -14.54 -13.44 -6.35
N ILE A 152 -13.83 -14.13 -7.25
CA ILE A 152 -13.39 -13.56 -8.53
C ILE A 152 -14.61 -13.18 -9.39
N GLU A 153 -15.58 -14.08 -9.50
CA GLU A 153 -16.82 -13.84 -10.24
C GLU A 153 -17.60 -12.65 -9.68
N ARG A 154 -17.77 -12.59 -8.35
CA ARG A 154 -18.43 -11.46 -7.68
C ARG A 154 -17.75 -10.13 -7.99
N ALA A 155 -16.41 -10.10 -7.96
CA ALA A 155 -15.66 -8.90 -8.30
C ALA A 155 -15.85 -8.51 -9.78
N ALA A 156 -15.90 -9.48 -10.68
CA ALA A 156 -16.15 -9.25 -12.10
C ALA A 156 -17.55 -8.67 -12.35
N ASN A 157 -18.59 -9.27 -11.74
CA ASN A 157 -19.97 -8.78 -11.85
C ASN A 157 -20.10 -7.33 -11.33
N MET A 158 -19.48 -7.02 -10.19
CA MET A 158 -19.48 -5.65 -9.66
C MET A 158 -18.72 -4.66 -10.57
N ARG A 159 -17.66 -5.08 -11.27
CA ARG A 159 -16.97 -4.23 -12.27
C ARG A 159 -17.89 -3.92 -13.44
N GLU A 160 -18.60 -4.93 -13.94
CA GLU A 160 -19.54 -4.79 -15.05
C GLU A 160 -20.69 -3.85 -14.69
N GLU A 161 -21.33 -4.05 -13.53
CA GLU A 161 -22.40 -3.18 -13.01
C GLU A 161 -21.98 -1.72 -12.90
N ARG A 162 -20.71 -1.45 -12.59
CA ARG A 162 -20.17 -0.09 -12.48
C ARG A 162 -19.75 0.53 -13.81
N SER A 163 -19.58 -0.30 -14.84
CA SER A 163 -19.21 0.15 -16.18
C SER A 163 -20.41 0.51 -17.06
N ASN A 164 -21.61 0.05 -16.67
CA ASN A 164 -22.90 0.32 -17.30
C ASN A 164 -23.57 1.58 -16.71
#